data_AF-A0A3P7NMQ5-F1
#
_entry.id   AF-A0A3P7NMQ5-F1
#
_cell.length_a   1.000
_cell.length_b   1.000
_cell.length_c   1.000
_cell.angle_alpha   90.00
_cell.angle_beta   90.00
_cell.angle_gamma   90.00
#
_symmetry.space_group_name_H-M   'P 1'
#
loop_
_entity.id
_entity.type
_entity.pdbx_description
1 polymer ?
#
loop_
_entity_poly.entity_id
_entity_poly.type
_entity_poly.pdbx_seq_one_letter_code
_entity_poly.pdbx_strand_id
1 'polypeptide(L)'
;MFERKLYGLFDLLDNEARLPRSSAQHFTTVAHATHKENPYLVHPQSSRHHRAMREDEGFIVCHYASDVCYNTAQFLDKNNDTLHASLQCLMQQSRKVMKRPPSKKPQYQHKDLLELASFLQGTHFVRCIKPNSEMKPGQFDGGQILVQLRCAGMSSALKVMQSGFPSRISYLLLSDMYRDCLPKRLATLDAQMLCKVRRMRYFGTNKTV
;
A
#
# COMPACT_ATOMS: atom_id res chain seq x y z
N MET A 1 3.72 -2.33 13.33
CA MET A 1 2.81 -1.46 14.09
C MET A 1 1.45 -2.12 14.23
N PHE A 2 0.75 -2.43 13.14
CA PHE A 2 -0.58 -3.03 13.19
C PHE A 2 -0.62 -4.42 13.83
N GLU A 3 0.24 -5.33 13.37
CA GLU A 3 0.11 -6.79 13.63
C GLU A 3 1.09 -7.33 14.67
N ARG A 4 1.84 -6.46 15.37
CA ARG A 4 2.80 -6.93 16.38
C ARG A 4 2.02 -7.57 17.54
N LYS A 5 2.39 -8.78 17.91
CA LYS A 5 1.78 -9.46 19.06
C LYS A 5 1.95 -8.62 20.33
N LEU A 6 0.92 -8.54 21.16
CA LEU A 6 0.80 -7.79 22.42
C LEU A 6 0.80 -6.27 22.31
N TYR A 7 1.54 -5.70 21.36
CA TYR A 7 1.76 -4.24 21.25
C TYR A 7 1.24 -3.64 19.95
N GLY A 8 0.58 -4.43 19.10
CA GLY A 8 0.03 -3.96 17.84
C GLY A 8 -1.36 -3.38 18.00
N LEU A 9 -1.72 -2.44 17.13
CA LEU A 9 -3.02 -1.75 17.18
C LEU A 9 -4.20 -2.73 17.20
N PHE A 10 -4.12 -3.86 16.48
CA PHE A 10 -5.17 -4.87 16.47
C PHE A 10 -5.29 -5.59 17.82
N ASP A 11 -4.18 -6.02 18.42
CA ASP A 11 -4.16 -6.68 19.72
C ASP A 11 -4.60 -5.73 20.84
N LEU A 12 -4.19 -4.46 20.77
CA LEU A 12 -4.63 -3.42 21.71
C LEU A 12 -6.15 -3.23 21.64
N LEU A 13 -6.74 -3.25 20.45
CA LEU A 13 -8.19 -3.12 20.27
C LEU A 13 -8.96 -4.31 20.87
N ASP A 14 -8.46 -5.54 20.69
CA ASP A 14 -9.04 -6.73 21.28
C ASP A 14 -8.88 -6.80 22.81
N ASN A 15 -7.76 -6.28 23.33
CA ASN A 15 -7.56 -6.14 24.76
C ASN A 15 -8.57 -5.15 25.34
N GLU A 16 -8.76 -4.00 24.70
CA GLU A 16 -9.74 -2.99 25.11
C GLU A 16 -11.18 -3.55 25.13
N ALA A 17 -11.57 -4.26 24.07
CA ALA A 17 -12.92 -4.82 23.94
C ALA A 17 -13.25 -5.86 25.04
N ARG A 18 -12.24 -6.44 25.70
CA ARG A 18 -12.39 -7.38 26.82
C ARG A 18 -12.42 -6.72 28.19
N LEU A 19 -12.18 -5.42 28.29
CA LEU A 19 -12.24 -4.71 29.55
C LEU A 19 -13.69 -4.63 30.07
N PRO A 20 -13.91 -4.66 31.40
CA PRO A 20 -15.25 -4.50 31.98
C PRO A 20 -15.93 -3.17 31.62
N ARG A 21 -15.12 -2.12 31.36
CA ARG A 21 -15.54 -0.81 30.87
C ARG A 21 -14.66 -0.42 29.70
N SER A 22 -14.98 -0.93 28.52
CA SER A 22 -14.25 -0.60 27.29
C SER A 22 -14.53 0.85 26.89
N SER A 23 -13.50 1.55 26.39
CA SER A 23 -13.62 2.93 25.91
C SER A 23 -12.72 3.17 24.70
N ALA A 24 -13.29 3.77 23.64
CA ALA A 24 -12.53 4.15 22.45
C ALA A 24 -11.44 5.19 22.77
N GLN A 25 -11.70 6.10 23.71
CA GLN A 25 -10.73 7.10 24.16
C GLN A 25 -9.56 6.45 24.92
N HIS A 26 -9.86 5.46 25.76
CA HIS A 26 -8.83 4.70 26.47
C HIS A 26 -7.96 3.93 25.48
N PHE A 27 -8.56 3.22 24.51
CA PHE A 27 -7.82 2.59 23.41
C PHE A 27 -6.90 3.56 22.67
N THR A 28 -7.40 4.74 22.32
CA THR A 28 -6.62 5.76 21.58
C THR A 28 -5.42 6.23 22.39
N THR A 29 -5.61 6.46 23.69
CA THR A 29 -4.54 6.86 24.62
C THR A 29 -3.50 5.76 24.76
N VAL A 30 -3.92 4.51 24.91
CA VAL A 30 -3.02 3.34 24.99
C VAL A 30 -2.24 3.14 23.68
N ALA A 31 -2.87 3.35 22.53
CA ALA A 31 -2.23 3.27 21.23
C ALA A 31 -1.09 4.29 21.08
N HIS A 32 -1.36 5.56 21.42
CA HIS A 32 -0.34 6.62 21.44
C HIS A 32 0.79 6.34 22.44
N ALA A 33 0.45 5.88 23.65
CA ALA A 33 1.45 5.53 24.66
C ALA A 33 2.36 4.37 24.22
N THR A 34 1.78 3.33 23.62
CA THR A 34 2.51 2.13 23.16
C THR A 34 3.41 2.42 21.95
N HIS A 35 3.04 3.39 21.12
CA HIS A 35 3.73 3.72 19.87
C HIS A 35 4.37 5.10 19.84
N LYS A 36 4.67 5.69 21.00
CA LYS A 36 5.23 7.05 21.13
C LYS A 36 6.49 7.29 20.28
N GLU A 37 7.40 6.32 20.23
CA GLU A 37 8.66 6.42 19.47
C GLU A 37 8.52 5.99 18.00
N ASN A 38 7.31 5.60 17.56
CA ASN A 38 7.09 5.12 16.21
C ASN A 38 6.76 6.28 15.27
N PRO A 39 7.62 6.61 14.28
CA PRO A 39 7.41 7.76 13.41
C PRO A 39 6.17 7.62 12.50
N TYR A 40 5.60 6.42 12.40
CA TYR A 40 4.46 6.16 11.54
C TYR A 40 3.10 6.30 12.25
N LEU A 41 3.06 6.54 13.56
CA LEU A 41 1.83 6.83 14.31
C LEU A 41 1.97 8.21 14.96
N VAL A 42 1.13 9.15 14.56
CA VAL A 42 1.23 10.54 15.04
C VAL A 42 -0.12 11.05 15.54
N HIS A 43 -0.07 12.07 16.39
CA HIS A 43 -1.27 12.74 16.89
C HIS A 43 -1.97 13.54 15.78
N PRO A 44 -3.32 13.61 15.77
CA PRO A 44 -4.08 14.39 14.80
C PRO A 44 -3.65 15.87 14.72
N GLN A 45 -3.26 16.45 15.87
CA GLN A 45 -2.81 17.83 16.00
C GLN A 45 -1.51 18.14 15.23
N SER A 46 -0.71 17.12 14.90
CA SER A 46 0.52 17.28 14.09
C SER A 46 0.19 17.67 12.64
N SER A 47 -1.00 17.31 12.15
CA SER A 47 -1.45 17.66 10.80
C SER A 47 -2.27 18.95 10.81
N ARG A 48 -1.93 19.87 9.90
CA ARG A 48 -2.72 21.10 9.66
C ARG A 48 -4.17 20.82 9.27
N HIS A 49 -4.43 19.68 8.62
CA HIS A 49 -5.74 19.34 8.07
C HIS A 49 -6.66 18.64 9.10
N HIS A 50 -6.08 18.10 10.18
CA HIS A 50 -6.81 17.31 11.18
C HIS A 50 -6.71 17.88 12.60
N ARG A 51 -6.23 19.12 12.75
CA ARG A 51 -6.02 19.78 14.04
C ARG A 51 -7.29 19.94 14.90
N ALA A 52 -8.46 19.89 14.28
CA ALA A 52 -9.73 19.98 15.00
C ALA A 52 -10.07 18.72 15.82
N MET A 53 -9.48 17.57 15.49
CA MET A 53 -9.70 16.31 16.22
C MET A 53 -8.86 16.27 17.50
N ARG A 54 -9.48 15.85 18.61
CA ARG A 54 -8.77 15.72 19.90
C ARG A 54 -7.82 14.51 19.88
N GLU A 55 -6.82 14.52 20.75
CA GLU A 55 -5.81 13.45 20.79
C GLU A 55 -6.37 12.09 21.21
N ASP A 56 -7.45 12.10 22.00
CA ASP A 56 -8.17 10.92 22.48
C ASP A 56 -9.29 10.45 21.53
N GLU A 57 -9.56 11.19 20.45
CA GLU A 57 -10.58 10.85 19.45
C GLU A 57 -10.01 10.15 18.20
N GLY A 58 -8.70 10.14 18.04
CA GLY A 58 -8.08 9.52 16.89
C GLY A 58 -6.55 9.55 16.84
N PHE A 59 -6.03 8.95 15.78
CA PHE A 59 -4.61 8.95 15.45
C PHE A 59 -4.41 9.00 13.94
N ILE A 60 -3.23 9.44 13.52
CA ILE A 60 -2.82 9.42 12.11
C ILE A 60 -1.81 8.28 11.93
N VAL A 61 -2.02 7.47 10.89
CA VAL A 61 -1.00 6.53 10.42
C VAL A 61 -0.37 7.05 9.14
N CYS A 62 0.96 7.15 9.14
CA CYS A 62 1.74 7.50 7.96
C CYS A 62 1.96 6.25 7.10
N HIS A 63 1.10 6.04 6.10
CA HIS A 63 1.25 4.95 5.15
C HIS A 63 2.18 5.35 4.01
N TYR A 64 2.65 4.36 3.24
CA TYR A 64 3.48 4.63 2.05
C TYR A 64 2.77 5.54 1.02
N ALA A 65 1.44 5.49 0.98
CA ALA A 65 0.61 6.22 0.03
C ALA A 65 0.32 7.65 0.48
N SER A 66 0.00 7.83 1.76
CA SER A 66 -0.32 9.10 2.42
C SER A 66 -0.52 8.89 3.92
N ASP A 67 -0.49 9.98 4.68
CA ASP A 67 -0.99 10.04 6.04
C ASP A 67 -2.51 9.89 6.04
N VAL A 68 -3.05 9.05 6.92
CA VAL A 68 -4.48 8.79 7.06
C VAL A 68 -4.89 9.00 8.51
N CYS A 69 -5.84 9.89 8.73
CA CYS A 69 -6.44 10.14 10.05
C CYS A 69 -7.58 9.15 10.31
N TYR A 70 -7.49 8.43 11.42
CA TYR A 70 -8.51 7.48 11.88
C TYR A 70 -9.24 8.05 13.09
N ASN A 71 -10.58 8.06 13.02
CA ASN A 71 -11.45 8.31 14.16
C ASN A 71 -11.76 6.97 14.84
N THR A 72 -11.49 6.88 16.14
CA THR A 72 -11.61 5.64 16.92
C THR A 72 -12.99 5.41 17.53
N ALA A 73 -13.90 6.38 17.46
CA ALA A 73 -15.19 6.36 18.18
C ALA A 73 -16.02 5.08 17.97
N GLN A 74 -15.99 4.50 16.77
CA GLN A 74 -16.77 3.30 16.42
C GLN A 74 -15.91 2.04 16.28
N PHE A 75 -14.64 2.06 16.68
CA PHE A 75 -13.74 0.94 16.47
C PHE A 75 -14.16 -0.28 17.30
N LEU A 76 -14.51 -0.07 18.57
CA LEU A 76 -14.91 -1.15 19.47
C LEU A 76 -16.21 -1.81 19.03
N ASP A 77 -17.22 -1.01 18.68
CA ASP A 77 -18.52 -1.52 18.22
C ASP A 77 -18.36 -2.38 16.97
N LYS A 78 -17.57 -1.91 15.99
CA LYS A 78 -17.27 -2.65 14.76
C LYS A 78 -16.43 -3.90 15.00
N ASN A 79 -15.54 -3.87 16.00
CA ASN A 79 -14.72 -5.02 16.37
C ASN A 79 -15.53 -6.11 17.09
N ASN A 80 -16.64 -5.74 17.74
CA ASN A 80 -17.48 -6.65 18.53
C ASN A 80 -18.67 -7.22 17.74
N ASP A 81 -18.72 -7.05 16.41
CA ASP A 81 -19.82 -7.48 15.54
C ASP A 81 -19.81 -9.00 15.28
N THR A 82 -19.86 -9.79 16.36
CA THR A 82 -19.89 -11.25 16.32
C THR A 82 -21.29 -11.77 16.60
N LEU A 83 -21.77 -12.69 15.75
CA LEU A 83 -23.02 -13.40 16.01
C LEU A 83 -22.91 -14.23 17.30
N HIS A 84 -23.80 -13.97 18.27
CA HIS A 84 -23.84 -14.71 19.53
C HIS A 84 -24.02 -16.22 19.30
N ALA A 85 -23.36 -17.06 20.11
CA ALA A 85 -23.33 -18.51 19.93
C ALA A 85 -24.73 -19.16 19.91
N SER A 86 -25.70 -18.63 20.66
CA SER A 86 -27.09 -19.11 20.63
C SER A 86 -27.77 -18.87 19.28
N LEU A 87 -27.52 -17.71 18.66
CA LEU A 87 -28.02 -17.40 17.32
C LEU A 87 -27.35 -18.26 16.26
N GLN A 88 -26.04 -18.52 16.41
CA GLN A 88 -25.34 -19.49 15.55
C GLN A 88 -25.95 -20.89 15.63
N CYS A 89 -26.25 -21.38 16.85
CA CYS A 89 -26.87 -22.68 17.07
C CYS A 89 -28.27 -22.74 16.43
N LEU A 90 -29.09 -21.70 16.64
CA LEU A 90 -30.43 -21.61 16.02
C LEU A 90 -30.35 -21.61 14.49
N MET A 91 -29.37 -20.92 13.90
CA MET A 91 -29.14 -20.94 12.45
C MET A 91 -28.72 -22.33 11.95
N GLN A 92 -27.91 -23.07 12.71
CA GLN A 92 -27.50 -24.44 12.37
C GLN A 92 -28.68 -25.43 12.40
N GLN A 93 -29.71 -25.16 13.21
CA GLN A 93 -30.92 -25.98 13.32
C GLN A 93 -31.97 -25.67 12.24
N SER A 94 -31.79 -24.61 11.44
CA SER A 94 -32.73 -24.25 10.38
C SER A 94 -32.75 -25.30 9.26
N ARG A 95 -33.96 -25.77 8.91
CA ARG A 95 -34.18 -26.76 7.84
C ARG A 95 -34.13 -26.19 6.42
N LYS A 96 -34.10 -24.86 6.27
CA LYS A 96 -33.90 -24.20 4.98
C LYS A 96 -32.39 -24.14 4.70
N VAL A 97 -31.96 -24.36 3.46
CA VAL A 97 -30.56 -24.22 3.02
C VAL A 97 -30.15 -22.74 3.09
N MET A 98 -29.89 -22.26 4.31
CA MET A 98 -29.27 -20.97 4.55
C MET A 98 -27.78 -21.18 4.38
N LYS A 99 -27.12 -20.37 3.53
CA LYS A 99 -25.65 -20.38 3.43
C LYS A 99 -25.12 -20.13 4.85
N ARG A 100 -24.36 -21.10 5.38
CA ARG A 100 -23.82 -21.06 6.74
C ARG A 100 -22.97 -19.78 6.89
N PRO A 101 -23.30 -18.84 7.80
CA PRO A 101 -22.36 -17.78 8.12
C PRO A 101 -21.13 -18.43 8.81
N PRO A 102 -19.91 -17.96 8.52
CA PRO A 102 -18.72 -18.51 9.16
C PRO A 102 -18.83 -18.36 10.69
N SER A 103 -18.73 -19.49 11.40
CA SER A 103 -18.96 -19.62 12.86
C SER A 103 -17.82 -19.11 13.74
N LYS A 104 -16.88 -18.34 13.21
CA LYS A 104 -15.72 -17.88 13.99
C LYS A 104 -16.00 -16.46 14.44
N LYS A 105 -15.60 -16.14 15.69
CA LYS A 105 -15.33 -14.75 16.06
C LYS A 105 -14.55 -14.12 14.89
N PRO A 106 -14.78 -12.84 14.53
CA PRO A 106 -13.85 -12.09 13.71
C PRO A 106 -12.58 -11.82 14.55
N GLN A 107 -11.99 -12.88 15.10
CA GLN A 107 -10.63 -12.88 15.59
C GLN A 107 -9.74 -12.92 14.34
N TYR A 108 -9.79 -11.76 13.68
CA TYR A 108 -8.97 -11.25 12.61
C TYR A 108 -8.99 -12.01 11.28
N GLN A 109 -9.43 -11.30 10.24
CA GLN A 109 -9.04 -11.51 8.82
C GLN A 109 -7.51 -11.61 8.62
N HIS A 110 -6.70 -11.35 9.65
CA HIS A 110 -5.25 -11.40 9.64
C HIS A 110 -4.68 -12.80 9.34
N LYS A 111 -5.24 -13.88 9.91
CA LYS A 111 -4.74 -15.24 9.62
C LYS A 111 -4.95 -15.60 8.15
N ASP A 112 -6.15 -15.34 7.65
CA ASP A 112 -6.50 -15.59 6.25
C ASP A 112 -5.64 -14.72 5.30
N LEU A 113 -5.34 -13.47 5.70
CA LEU A 113 -4.47 -12.58 4.93
C LEU A 113 -3.01 -13.05 4.90
N LEU A 114 -2.45 -13.51 6.02
CA LEU A 114 -1.09 -14.05 6.09
C LEU A 114 -0.96 -15.34 5.28
N GLU A 115 -1.96 -16.22 5.38
CA GLU A 115 -2.03 -17.44 4.60
C GLU A 115 -2.06 -17.11 3.10
N LEU A 116 -2.95 -16.21 2.67
CA LEU A 116 -3.02 -15.76 1.28
C LEU A 116 -1.70 -15.14 0.80
N ALA A 117 -1.08 -14.27 1.61
CA ALA A 117 0.19 -13.63 1.26
C ALA A 117 1.31 -14.65 1.01
N SER A 118 1.33 -15.76 1.74
CA SER A 118 2.32 -16.83 1.56
C SER A 118 2.22 -17.52 0.19
N PHE A 119 1.01 -17.59 -0.39
CA PHE A 119 0.76 -18.20 -1.70
C PHE A 119 1.10 -17.29 -2.89
N LEU A 120 1.31 -15.99 -2.70
CA LEU A 120 1.42 -14.99 -3.78
C LEU A 120 2.83 -14.75 -4.35
N GLN A 121 3.76 -15.71 -4.21
CA GLN A 121 5.13 -15.56 -4.74
C GLN A 121 5.16 -15.65 -6.29
N GLY A 122 5.76 -14.65 -6.95
CA GLY A 122 5.93 -14.64 -8.43
C GLY A 122 4.72 -14.15 -9.24
N THR A 123 3.84 -13.36 -8.62
CA THR A 123 2.56 -12.93 -9.23
C THR A 123 2.70 -11.71 -10.16
N HIS A 124 1.75 -11.61 -11.11
CA HIS A 124 1.60 -10.44 -11.97
C HIS A 124 0.67 -9.40 -11.32
N PHE A 125 1.06 -8.13 -11.38
CA PHE A 125 0.28 -7.04 -10.78
C PHE A 125 -0.42 -6.22 -11.87
N VAL A 126 -1.76 -6.23 -11.86
CA VAL A 126 -2.59 -5.32 -12.66
C VAL A 126 -3.10 -4.20 -11.77
N ARG A 127 -2.93 -2.94 -12.21
CA ARG A 127 -3.36 -1.75 -11.46
C ARG A 127 -4.40 -0.99 -12.25
N CYS A 128 -5.61 -0.95 -11.73
CA CYS A 128 -6.72 -0.24 -12.34
C CYS A 128 -6.70 1.24 -11.93
N ILE A 129 -7.00 2.14 -12.87
CA ILE A 129 -7.06 3.59 -12.65
C ILE A 129 -8.43 4.10 -13.10
N LYS A 130 -9.11 4.86 -12.23
CA LYS A 130 -10.35 5.58 -12.54
C LYS A 130 -9.97 6.91 -13.21
N PRO A 131 -10.31 7.11 -14.51
CA PRO A 131 -9.83 8.28 -15.24
C PRO A 131 -10.56 9.58 -14.88
N ASN A 132 -11.81 9.49 -14.43
CA ASN A 132 -12.61 10.63 -13.98
C ASN A 132 -13.70 10.18 -13.01
N SER A 133 -14.14 11.09 -12.14
CA SER A 133 -15.18 10.81 -11.14
C SER A 133 -16.57 10.59 -11.73
N GLU A 134 -16.86 11.23 -12.88
CA GLU A 134 -18.16 11.18 -13.57
C GLU A 134 -18.44 9.86 -14.31
N MET A 135 -17.46 8.96 -14.39
CA MET A 135 -17.55 7.69 -15.12
C MET A 135 -17.86 7.84 -16.62
N LYS A 136 -17.36 8.91 -17.25
CA LYS A 136 -17.57 9.17 -18.67
C LYS A 136 -16.36 8.78 -19.53
N PRO A 137 -16.56 8.22 -20.73
CA PRO A 137 -15.45 7.96 -21.66
C PRO A 137 -14.83 9.28 -22.14
N GLY A 138 -13.53 9.26 -22.46
CA GLY A 138 -12.79 10.40 -23.03
C GLY A 138 -12.48 11.55 -22.06
N GLN A 139 -12.88 11.46 -20.79
CA GLN A 139 -12.57 12.46 -19.77
C GLN A 139 -11.42 12.01 -18.87
N PHE A 140 -10.53 12.94 -18.51
CA PHE A 140 -9.32 12.67 -17.73
C PHE A 140 -9.12 13.73 -16.65
N ASP A 141 -9.12 13.29 -15.39
CA ASP A 141 -8.78 14.11 -14.23
C ASP A 141 -7.36 13.76 -13.76
N GLY A 142 -6.39 14.54 -14.23
CA GLY A 142 -4.97 14.30 -13.94
C GLY A 142 -4.64 14.36 -12.45
N GLY A 143 -5.34 15.19 -11.67
CA GLY A 143 -5.12 15.31 -10.23
C GLY A 143 -5.52 14.02 -9.51
N GLN A 144 -6.72 13.52 -9.79
CA GLN A 144 -7.22 12.27 -9.20
C GLN A 144 -6.41 11.05 -9.64
N ILE A 145 -5.96 11.03 -10.89
CA ILE A 145 -5.13 9.93 -11.41
C ILE A 145 -3.75 9.94 -10.76
N LEU A 146 -3.13 11.11 -10.58
CA LEU A 146 -1.83 11.21 -9.93
C LEU A 146 -1.88 10.71 -8.48
N VAL A 147 -2.96 11.04 -7.75
CA VAL A 147 -3.21 10.51 -6.40
C VAL A 147 -3.33 8.99 -6.43
N GLN A 148 -4.08 8.43 -7.37
CA GLN A 148 -4.23 6.97 -7.52
C GLN A 148 -2.89 6.28 -7.83
N LEU A 149 -2.05 6.84 -8.71
CA LEU A 149 -0.74 6.29 -9.02
C LEU A 149 0.18 6.27 -7.79
N ARG A 150 0.13 7.32 -6.97
CA ARG A 150 0.84 7.37 -5.67
C ARG A 150 0.30 6.32 -4.71
N CYS A 151 -1.02 6.23 -4.56
CA CYS A 151 -1.70 5.28 -3.69
C CYS A 151 -1.53 3.82 -4.13
N ALA A 152 -1.26 3.56 -5.41
CA ALA A 152 -0.88 2.25 -5.91
C ALA A 152 0.62 1.96 -5.65
N GLY A 153 1.43 2.95 -5.28
CA GLY A 153 2.86 2.77 -5.08
C GLY A 153 3.66 2.76 -6.38
N MET A 154 3.09 3.24 -7.48
CA MET A 154 3.80 3.32 -8.77
C MET A 154 5.01 4.23 -8.68
N SER A 155 4.93 5.33 -7.94
CA SER A 155 6.07 6.22 -7.71
C SER A 155 7.20 5.53 -6.95
N SER A 156 6.88 4.72 -5.94
CA SER A 156 7.88 3.97 -5.17
C SER A 156 8.51 2.85 -6.01
N ALA A 157 7.71 2.14 -6.81
CA ALA A 157 8.21 1.15 -7.75
C ALA A 157 9.18 1.76 -8.77
N LEU A 158 8.85 2.93 -9.34
CA LEU A 158 9.75 3.63 -10.26
C LEU A 158 11.07 4.02 -9.60
N LYS A 159 11.05 4.49 -8.34
CA LYS A 159 12.28 4.81 -7.59
C LYS A 159 13.18 3.57 -7.40
N VAL A 160 12.60 2.42 -7.09
CA VAL A 160 13.33 1.14 -6.99
C VAL A 160 13.88 0.70 -8.34
N MET A 161 13.12 0.88 -9.42
CA MET A 161 13.61 0.56 -10.77
C MET A 161 14.76 1.48 -11.19
N GLN A 162 14.73 2.75 -10.79
CA GLN A 162 15.79 3.73 -11.06
C GLN A 162 17.12 3.42 -10.39
N SER A 163 17.14 2.71 -9.25
CA SER A 163 18.40 2.28 -8.64
C SER A 163 19.12 1.18 -9.43
N GLY A 164 18.46 0.60 -10.45
CA GLY A 164 19.05 -0.35 -11.38
C GLY A 164 19.24 0.23 -12.78
N PHE A 165 19.00 -0.61 -13.79
CA PHE A 165 18.97 -0.22 -15.20
C PHE A 165 17.55 -0.35 -15.74
N PRO A 166 16.68 0.65 -15.50
CA PRO A 166 15.25 0.56 -15.82
C PRO A 166 15.00 0.52 -17.34
N SER A 167 15.84 1.21 -18.11
CA SER A 167 15.78 1.22 -19.56
C SER A 167 16.64 0.09 -20.11
N ARG A 168 16.00 -0.91 -20.71
CA ARG A 168 16.66 -1.98 -21.47
C ARG A 168 16.22 -1.88 -22.91
N ILE A 169 17.18 -1.73 -23.81
CA ILE A 169 16.95 -1.64 -25.26
C ILE A 169 17.83 -2.67 -25.95
N SER A 170 17.28 -3.34 -26.97
CA SER A 170 18.06 -4.27 -27.77
C SER A 170 19.05 -3.51 -28.65
N TYR A 171 20.18 -4.14 -28.97
CA TYR A 171 21.21 -3.51 -29.79
C TYR A 171 20.70 -3.12 -31.18
N LEU A 172 19.83 -3.95 -31.78
CA LEU A 172 19.24 -3.69 -33.09
C LEU A 172 18.41 -2.39 -33.08
N LEU A 173 17.48 -2.27 -32.13
CA LEU A 173 16.67 -1.07 -31.94
C LEU A 173 17.54 0.18 -31.72
N LEU A 174 18.60 0.07 -30.91
CA LEU A 174 19.51 1.17 -30.69
C LEU A 174 20.25 1.58 -31.98
N SER A 175 20.73 0.62 -32.77
CA SER A 175 21.40 0.88 -34.05
C SER A 175 20.47 1.58 -35.03
N ASP A 176 19.23 1.09 -35.15
CA ASP A 176 18.22 1.68 -36.04
C ASP A 176 17.83 3.10 -35.61
N MET A 177 17.58 3.35 -34.32
CA MET A 177 17.21 4.68 -33.80
C MET A 177 18.26 5.77 -34.10
N TYR A 178 19.53 5.40 -34.15
CA TYR A 178 20.63 6.34 -34.36
C TYR A 178 21.24 6.26 -35.77
N ARG A 179 20.74 5.40 -36.66
CA ARG A 179 21.35 5.13 -37.98
C ARG A 179 21.60 6.41 -38.78
N ASP A 180 20.61 7.29 -38.84
CA ASP A 180 20.69 8.52 -39.63
C ASP A 180 21.59 9.60 -39.00
N CYS A 181 21.78 9.50 -37.68
CA CYS A 181 22.64 10.41 -36.91
C CYS A 181 24.08 9.90 -36.81
N LEU A 182 24.38 8.70 -37.31
CA LEU A 182 25.69 8.07 -37.22
C LEU A 182 26.55 8.40 -38.44
N PRO A 183 27.85 8.71 -38.25
CA PRO A 183 28.81 8.75 -39.34
C PRO A 183 28.74 7.46 -40.17
N LYS A 184 28.85 7.56 -41.50
CA LYS A 184 28.77 6.42 -42.44
C LYS A 184 29.63 5.22 -42.01
N ARG A 185 30.81 5.50 -41.46
CA ARG A 185 31.78 4.51 -40.97
C ARG A 185 31.33 3.72 -39.73
N LEU A 186 30.45 4.31 -38.91
CA LEU A 186 29.85 3.67 -37.73
C LEU A 186 28.51 3.00 -38.08
N ALA A 187 27.76 3.56 -39.04
CA ALA A 187 26.48 3.00 -39.49
C ALA A 187 26.61 1.63 -40.19
N THR A 188 27.81 1.30 -40.70
CA THR A 188 28.12 -0.01 -41.31
C THR A 188 28.50 -1.10 -40.30
N LEU A 189 28.72 -0.75 -39.03
CA LEU A 189 29.07 -1.71 -37.99
C LEU A 189 27.84 -2.54 -37.58
N ASP A 190 28.08 -3.77 -37.15
CA ASP A 190 27.03 -4.57 -36.54
C ASP A 190 26.56 -3.91 -35.23
N ALA A 191 25.30 -4.18 -34.87
CA ALA A 191 24.64 -3.52 -33.75
C ALA A 191 25.38 -3.72 -32.42
N GLN A 192 26.01 -4.86 -32.18
CA GLN A 192 26.75 -5.11 -30.94
C GLN A 192 28.05 -4.29 -30.90
N MET A 193 28.81 -4.24 -32.00
CA MET A 193 30.05 -3.45 -32.06
C MET A 193 29.77 -1.96 -32.03
N LEU A 194 28.72 -1.49 -32.70
CA LEU A 194 28.26 -0.10 -32.62
C LEU A 194 27.97 0.32 -31.17
N CYS A 195 27.29 -0.53 -30.40
CA CYS A 195 26.99 -0.27 -28.99
C CYS A 195 28.26 -0.30 -28.11
N LYS A 196 29.21 -1.20 -28.39
CA LYS A 196 30.51 -1.26 -27.68
C LYS A 196 31.35 -0.01 -27.93
N VAL A 197 31.46 0.43 -29.18
CA VAL A 197 32.21 1.65 -29.59
C VAL A 197 31.61 2.90 -28.96
N ARG A 198 30.27 3.00 -28.92
CA ARG A 198 29.59 4.15 -28.29
C ARG A 198 29.74 4.17 -26.76
N ARG A 199 29.81 3.00 -26.10
CA ARG A 199 30.05 2.88 -24.65
C ARG A 199 31.40 3.49 -24.25
N MET A 200 32.43 3.41 -25.10
CA MET A 200 33.73 4.04 -24.86
C MET A 200 33.70 5.58 -24.90
N ARG A 201 32.76 6.21 -25.63
CA ARG A 201 32.63 7.68 -25.65
C ARG A 201 31.84 8.23 -24.45
N TYR A 202 30.83 7.52 -23.96
CA TYR A 202 29.99 7.99 -22.85
C TYR A 202 30.56 7.70 -21.46
N PHE A 203 31.41 6.68 -21.30
CA PHE A 203 32.12 6.38 -20.05
C PHE A 203 33.59 6.85 -20.04
N GLY A 204 34.03 7.55 -21.09
CA GLY A 204 35.42 7.94 -21.33
C GLY A 204 35.76 9.41 -21.04
N THR A 205 34.84 10.24 -20.53
CA THR A 205 35.15 11.62 -20.10
C THR A 205 34.32 11.99 -18.88
N ASN A 206 34.83 11.65 -17.68
CA ASN A 206 34.71 12.40 -16.42
C ASN A 206 35.33 11.59 -15.27
N LYS A 207 36.64 11.37 -15.37
CA LYS A 207 37.51 11.16 -14.22
C LYS A 207 38.72 12.10 -14.38
N THR A 208 38.55 13.33 -13.88
CA THR A 208 39.54 14.37 -13.48
C THR A 208 38.68 15.65 -13.35
N VAL A 209 38.43 16.26 -12.19
CA VAL A 209 39.19 16.48 -10.95
C VAL A 209 38.22 16.41 -9.77
#